data_AF-A0A957IHE2-F1
#
_entry.id   AF-A0A957IHE2-F1
#
_cell.length_a   1.000
_cell.length_b   1.000
_cell.length_c   1.000
_cell.angle_alpha   90.00
_cell.angle_beta   90.00
_cell.angle_gamma   90.00
#
_symmetry.space_group_name_H-M   'P 1'
#
loop_
_entity.id
_entity.type
_entity.pdbx_description
1 polymer ?
#
loop_
_entity_poly.entity_id
_entity_poly.type
_entity_poly.pdbx_seq_one_letter_code
_entity_poly.pdbx_strand_id
1 'polypeptide(L)' 'GLLALAKNEPGKLRQTFQYDGYAIEPWVVMVQAINHSTEHREQIKSMLSALGVTPPRIDGWMYGNVTKALIELEA' A
#
# COMPACT_ATOMS: atom_id res chain seq x y z
N GLY A 1 -12.71 -0.68 2.46
CA GLY A 1 -12.60 0.04 1.19
C GLY A 1 -11.54 -0.61 0.31
N LEU A 2 -10.29 -0.14 0.37
CA LEU A 2 -9.21 -0.59 -0.52
C LEU A 2 -8.81 -2.07 -0.36
N LEU A 3 -8.84 -2.62 0.87
CA LEU A 3 -8.58 -4.05 1.06
C LEU A 3 -9.69 -4.94 0.49
N ALA A 4 -10.96 -4.50 0.58
CA ALA A 4 -12.08 -5.20 -0.03
C ALA A 4 -11.98 -5.15 -1.56
N LEU A 5 -11.53 -4.02 -2.11
CA LEU A 5 -11.20 -3.89 -3.53
C LEU A 5 -10.08 -4.84 -3.95
N ALA A 6 -8.97 -4.86 -3.21
CA ALA A 6 -7.83 -5.74 -3.48
C ALA A 6 -8.20 -7.23 -3.39
N LYS A 7 -9.13 -7.58 -2.49
CA LYS A 7 -9.68 -8.94 -2.34
C LYS A 7 -10.84 -9.25 -3.31
N ASN A 8 -11.18 -8.31 -4.20
CA ASN A 8 -12.31 -8.42 -5.12
C ASN A 8 -13.64 -8.78 -4.42
N GLU A 9 -13.97 -8.06 -3.35
CA GLU A 9 -15.21 -8.21 -2.58
C GLU A 9 -16.20 -7.07 -2.90
N PRO A 10 -16.86 -7.07 -4.08
CA PRO A 10 -17.63 -5.92 -4.58
C PRO A 10 -18.80 -5.52 -3.66
N GLY A 11 -19.42 -6.46 -2.95
CA GLY A 11 -20.50 -6.17 -1.99
C GLY A 11 -20.04 -5.43 -0.72
N LYS A 12 -18.73 -5.30 -0.50
CA LYS A 12 -18.14 -4.57 0.63
C LYS A 12 -17.53 -3.22 0.22
N LEU A 13 -17.55 -2.89 -1.06
CA LEU A 13 -17.18 -1.57 -1.59
C LEU A 13 -18.35 -0.61 -1.38
N ARG A 14 -18.32 0.10 -0.25
CA ARG A 14 -19.36 1.05 0.15
C ARG A 14 -19.09 2.51 -0.26
N GLN A 15 -17.98 2.81 -0.94
CA GLN A 15 -17.54 4.19 -1.14
C GLN A 15 -17.39 4.56 -2.61
N THR A 16 -18.08 5.62 -3.00
CA THR A 16 -17.75 6.43 -4.16
C THR A 16 -16.70 7.45 -3.72
N PHE A 17 -15.49 7.34 -4.27
CA PHE A 17 -14.47 8.35 -4.05
C PHE A 17 -14.78 9.57 -4.92
N GLN A 18 -14.53 10.78 -4.43
CA GLN A 18 -14.75 12.01 -5.19
C GLN A 18 -13.49 12.87 -5.16
N TYR A 19 -13.15 13.47 -6.29
CA TYR A 19 -12.03 14.41 -6.42
C TYR A 19 -12.35 15.41 -7.52
N ASP A 20 -12.28 16.70 -7.18
CA ASP A 20 -12.44 17.80 -8.15
C ASP A 20 -13.69 17.70 -9.03
N GLY A 21 -14.83 17.32 -8.43
CA GLY A 21 -16.09 17.15 -9.15
C GLY A 21 -16.24 15.82 -9.91
N TYR A 22 -15.22 14.95 -9.92
CA TYR A 22 -15.29 13.62 -10.52
C TYR A 22 -15.58 12.54 -9.48
N ALA A 23 -16.41 11.55 -9.86
CA ALA A 23 -16.43 10.27 -9.17
C ALA A 23 -15.21 9.45 -9.62
N ILE A 24 -14.47 8.91 -8.66
CA ILE A 24 -13.25 8.15 -8.92
C ILE A 24 -13.53 6.67 -8.76
N GLU A 25 -13.11 5.90 -9.77
CA GLU A 25 -13.07 4.45 -9.70
C GLU A 25 -12.17 3.99 -8.54
N PRO A 26 -12.62 3.07 -7.67
CA PRO A 26 -11.87 2.65 -6.49
C PRO A 26 -10.42 2.21 -6.75
N TRP A 27 -10.13 1.62 -7.91
CA TRP A 27 -8.79 1.15 -8.26
C TRP A 27 -7.78 2.30 -8.42
N VAL A 28 -8.23 3.50 -8.82
CA VAL A 28 -7.37 4.68 -8.95
C VAL A 28 -6.81 5.08 -7.58
N VAL A 29 -7.63 5.00 -6.53
CA VAL A 29 -7.20 5.28 -5.16
C VAL A 29 -6.18 4.25 -4.67
N MET A 30 -6.32 2.98 -5.08
CA MET A 30 -5.29 1.96 -4.82
C MET A 30 -3.96 2.31 -5.49
N VAL A 31 -3.98 2.69 -6.76
CA VAL A 31 -2.77 3.11 -7.50
C VAL A 31 -2.11 4.31 -6.82
N GLN A 32 -2.89 5.34 -6.48
CA GLN A 32 -2.40 6.53 -5.80
C GLN A 32 -1.74 6.18 -4.46
N ALA A 33 -2.39 5.36 -3.64
CA ALA A 33 -1.87 4.97 -2.33
C ALA A 33 -0.57 4.17 -2.44
N ILE A 34 -0.47 3.22 -3.38
CA ILE A 34 0.73 2.38 -3.58
C ILE A 34 1.91 3.22 -4.07
N ASN A 35 1.69 4.07 -5.08
CA ASN A 35 2.75 4.91 -5.64
C ASN A 35 3.24 5.94 -4.62
N HIS A 36 2.32 6.64 -3.95
CA HIS A 36 2.67 7.63 -2.93
C HIS A 36 3.41 7.01 -1.75
N SER A 37 2.99 5.82 -1.28
CA SER A 37 3.70 5.10 -0.22
C SER A 37 5.11 4.68 -0.62
N THR A 38 5.32 4.33 -1.90
CA THR A 38 6.64 3.96 -2.43
C THR A 38 7.57 5.17 -2.50
N GLU A 39 7.06 6.33 -2.92
CA GLU A 39 7.80 7.60 -2.92
C GLU A 39 8.28 7.97 -1.51
N HIS A 40 7.37 8.02 -0.53
CA HIS A 40 7.71 8.33 0.88
C HIS A 40 8.75 7.36 1.46
N ARG A 41 8.62 6.06 1.14
CA ARG A 41 9.58 5.04 1.55
C ARG A 41 10.98 5.33 1.04
N GLU A 42 11.13 5.66 -0.24
CA GLU A 42 12.44 5.95 -0.82
C GLU A 42 13.01 7.28 -0.32
N GLN A 43 12.16 8.29 -0.06
CA GLN A 43 12.60 9.54 0.58
C GLN A 43 13.18 9.29 1.98
N ILE A 44 12.52 8.48 2.82
CA ILE A 44 13.02 8.12 4.16
C ILE A 44 14.32 7.31 4.05
N LYS A 45 14.38 6.32 3.16
CA LYS A 45 15.59 5.51 2.96
C LYS A 45 16.77 6.37 2.52
N SER A 46 16.54 7.33 1.64
CA SER A 46 17.55 8.28 1.18
C SER A 46 18.07 9.13 2.35
N MET A 47 17.18 9.71 3.17
CA MET A 47 17.56 10.50 4.34
C MET A 47 18.37 9.69 5.37
N LEU A 48 17.93 8.47 5.70
CA LEU A 48 18.67 7.59 6.61
C LEU A 48 20.07 7.27 6.08
N SER A 49 20.17 6.97 4.78
CA SER A 49 21.45 6.68 4.13
C SER A 49 22.40 7.90 4.17
N ALA A 50 21.86 9.11 3.95
CA ALA A 50 22.63 10.36 4.04
C ALA A 50 23.19 10.62 5.46
N LEU A 51 22.51 10.11 6.50
CA LEU A 51 22.97 10.16 7.88
C LEU A 51 23.91 8.99 8.26
N GLY A 52 24.29 8.14 7.31
CA GLY A 52 25.11 6.95 7.56
C GLY A 52 24.37 5.80 8.24
N VAL A 53 23.04 5.85 8.29
CA VAL A 53 22.18 4.80 8.87
C VAL A 53 21.69 3.88 7.76
N THR A 54 21.92 2.58 7.89
CA THR A 54 21.34 1.59 6.98
C THR A 54 19.82 1.58 7.13
N PRO A 55 19.03 1.86 6.08
CA PRO A 55 17.58 1.89 6.20
C PRO A 55 17.00 0.51 6.50
N PRO A 56 15.98 0.42 7.38
CA PRO A 56 15.30 -0.84 7.64
C PRO A 56 14.52 -1.31 6.41
N ARG A 57 14.25 -2.62 6.35
CA ARG A 57 13.33 -3.19 5.38
C ARG A 57 11.90 -2.76 5.71
N ILE A 58 11.35 -1.85 4.92
CA ILE A 58 10.04 -1.25 5.16
C ILE A 58 9.02 -1.61 4.09
N ASP A 59 9.02 -2.84 3.55
CA ASP A 59 8.13 -3.25 2.47
C ASP A 59 6.83 -3.98 2.87
N GLY A 60 5.94 -4.12 1.89
CA GLY A 60 4.64 -4.76 2.06
C GLY A 60 4.76 -6.24 2.44
N TRP A 61 5.87 -6.91 2.10
CA TRP A 61 6.13 -8.29 2.49
C TRP A 61 6.49 -8.38 3.97
N MET A 62 7.34 -7.47 4.47
CA MET A 62 7.63 -7.37 5.89
C MET A 62 6.35 -7.12 6.69
N TYR A 63 5.53 -6.16 6.26
CA TYR A 63 4.24 -5.90 6.90
C TYR A 63 3.31 -7.12 6.84
N GLY A 64 3.22 -7.78 5.69
CA GLY A 64 2.46 -9.02 5.52
C GLY A 64 2.93 -10.12 6.46
N ASN A 65 4.24 -10.27 6.65
CA ASN A 65 4.81 -11.26 7.57
C ASN A 65 4.41 -10.96 9.02
N VAL A 66 4.61 -9.72 9.48
CA VAL A 66 4.27 -9.28 10.84
C VAL A 66 2.78 -9.43 11.12
N THR A 67 1.94 -9.20 10.11
CA THR A 67 0.47 -9.31 10.22
C THR A 67 -0.07 -10.71 9.94
N LYS A 68 0.80 -11.70 9.70
CA LYS A 68 0.42 -13.08 9.34
C LYS A 68 -0.51 -13.15 8.11
N ALA A 69 -0.28 -12.26 7.15
CA ALA A 69 -1.02 -12.18 5.89
C ALA A 69 -0.31 -12.90 4.73
N LEU A 70 0.91 -13.40 4.93
CA LEU A 70 1.59 -14.26 3.95
C LEU A 70 1.03 -15.69 4.03
N ILE A 71 0.86 -16.30 2.87
CA ILE A 71 0.45 -17.71 2.74
C ILE A 71 1.72 -18.50 2.45
N GLU A 72 2.03 -19.48 3.30
CA GLU A 72 3.10 -20.43 3.04
C GLU A 72 2.70 -21.33 1.87
N LEU A 73 3.62 -21.53 0.93
CA LEU A 73 3.48 -22.60 -0.04
C LEU A 73 3.84 -23.89 0.69
N GLU A 74 3.05 -24.95 0.52
CA GLU A 74 3.40 -26.28 1.04
C GLU A 74 4.81 -26.65 0.53
N ALA A 75 5.64 -27.18 1.43
CA ALA A 75 7.02 -27.58 1.16
C ALA A 75 7.09 -28.89 0.37
#